data_AF-A0A1M7TTT8-F1
#
_entry.id   AF-A0A1M7TTT8-F1
#
_cell.length_a   1.000
_cell.length_b   1.000
_cell.length_c   1.000
_cell.angle_alpha   90.00
_cell.angle_beta   90.00
_cell.angle_gamma   90.00
#
_symmetry.space_group_name_H-M   'P 1'
#
loop_
_entity.id
_entity.type
_entity.pdbx_description
1 polymer ?
#
loop_
_entity_poly.entity_id
_entity_poly.type
_entity_poly.pdbx_seq_one_letter_code
_entity_poly.pdbx_strand_id
1 'polypeptide(L)'
;MRSQLLSARAAALFASDLPTGSHPGNAVVRAAIAASVHACGGTRGCVATMATAYGDSPETAAPRMRWALGVLTDQEAPRRLPDREPIAA
;
A
#
# COMPACT_ATOMS: atom_id res chain seq x y z
N MET A 1 12.12 2.82 13.06
CA MET A 1 12.39 2.64 11.61
C MET A 1 11.26 1.98 10.82
N ARG A 2 10.60 0.90 11.30
CA ARG A 2 9.52 0.22 10.54
C ARG A 2 8.36 1.14 10.14
N SER A 3 7.94 2.04 11.03
CA SER A 3 6.90 3.04 10.74
C SER A 3 7.27 3.96 9.56
N GLN A 4 8.51 4.46 9.49
CA GLN A 4 8.97 5.29 8.36
C GLN A 4 8.96 4.54 7.02
N LEU A 5 9.34 3.25 7.04
CA LEU A 5 9.30 2.40 5.84
C LEU A 5 7.86 2.16 5.39
N LEU A 6 6.95 1.95 6.32
CA LEU A 6 5.53 1.75 6.03
C LEU A 6 4.92 3.01 5.42
N SER A 7 5.22 4.19 5.97
CA SER A 7 4.80 5.48 5.38
C SER A 7 5.34 5.68 3.97
N ALA A 8 6.61 5.36 3.71
CA ALA A 8 7.20 5.47 2.38
C ALA A 8 6.56 4.50 1.37
N ARG A 9 6.28 3.25 1.79
CA ARG A 9 5.59 2.26 0.97
C ARG A 9 4.14 2.66 0.70
N ALA A 10 3.45 3.21 1.70
CA ALA A 10 2.08 3.69 1.57
C ALA A 10 2.00 4.85 0.58
N ALA A 11 2.93 5.81 0.66
CA ALA A 11 3.03 6.92 -0.31
C ALA A 11 3.31 6.42 -1.73
N ALA A 12 4.19 5.43 -1.90
CA ALA A 12 4.43 4.83 -3.21
C ALA A 12 3.19 4.08 -3.74
N LEU A 13 2.49 3.31 -2.90
CA LEU A 13 1.28 2.60 -3.31
C LEU A 13 0.12 3.57 -3.62
N PHE A 14 0.04 4.68 -2.87
CA PHE A 14 -0.86 5.79 -3.16
C PHE A 14 -0.60 6.39 -4.56
N ALA A 15 0.66 6.51 -4.97
CA ALA A 15 1.03 7.03 -6.29
C ALA A 15 0.90 6.00 -7.43
N SER A 16 0.58 4.74 -7.14
CA SER A 16 0.48 3.68 -8.16
C SER A 16 -0.81 3.76 -8.99
N ASP A 17 -0.88 3.02 -10.10
CA ASP A 17 -2.12 2.90 -10.90
C ASP A 17 -3.11 1.86 -10.36
N LEU A 18 -2.86 1.29 -9.17
CA LEU A 18 -3.74 0.27 -8.61
C LEU A 18 -5.09 0.87 -8.14
N PRO A 19 -6.23 0.22 -8.47
CA PRO A 19 -7.53 0.71 -8.06
C PRO A 19 -7.72 0.68 -6.54
N THR A 20 -8.25 1.78 -6.01
CA THR A 20 -8.69 1.90 -4.62
C THR A 20 -9.84 0.90 -4.38
N GLY A 21 -9.58 -0.18 -3.64
CA GLY A 21 -10.53 -1.29 -3.40
C GLY A 21 -10.03 -2.65 -3.88
N SER A 22 -8.96 -2.69 -4.68
CA SER A 22 -8.30 -3.95 -5.03
C SER A 22 -7.57 -4.56 -3.84
N HIS A 23 -7.49 -5.90 -3.81
CA HIS A 23 -6.68 -6.66 -2.84
C HIS A 23 -5.54 -7.38 -3.57
N PRO A 24 -4.51 -6.64 -4.02
CA PRO A 24 -3.38 -7.22 -4.75
C PRO A 24 -2.52 -8.10 -3.83
N GLY A 25 -2.01 -9.21 -4.37
CA GLY A 25 -1.06 -10.04 -3.65
C GLY A 25 0.31 -9.38 -3.50
N ASN A 26 1.10 -9.87 -2.52
CA ASN A 26 2.44 -9.38 -2.17
C ASN A 26 3.36 -9.05 -3.36
N ALA A 27 3.40 -9.91 -4.39
CA ALA A 27 4.26 -9.71 -5.55
C ALA A 27 3.85 -8.47 -6.37
N VAL A 28 2.53 -8.28 -6.57
CA VAL A 28 1.97 -7.14 -7.30
C VAL A 28 2.19 -5.85 -6.51
N VAL A 29 1.97 -5.88 -5.19
CA VAL A 29 2.22 -4.73 -4.31
C VAL A 29 3.68 -4.28 -4.39
N ARG A 30 4.64 -5.22 -4.32
CA ARG A 30 6.06 -4.90 -4.43
C ARG A 30 6.43 -4.29 -5.79
N ALA A 31 5.89 -4.85 -6.87
CA ALA A 31 6.13 -4.33 -8.22
C ALA A 31 5.54 -2.91 -8.39
N ALA A 32 4.32 -2.69 -7.91
CA ALA A 32 3.66 -1.39 -7.95
C ALA A 32 4.42 -0.32 -7.15
N ILE A 33 4.90 -0.66 -5.95
CA ILE A 33 5.74 0.25 -5.14
C ILE A 33 7.02 0.61 -5.90
N ALA A 34 7.72 -0.38 -6.47
CA ALA A 34 8.96 -0.13 -7.20
C ALA A 34 8.73 0.76 -8.43
N ALA A 35 7.67 0.49 -9.21
CA ALA A 35 7.29 1.28 -10.37
C ALA A 35 6.94 2.72 -9.99
N SER A 36 6.17 2.91 -8.92
CA SER A 36 5.75 4.23 -8.45
C SER A 36 6.93 5.04 -7.92
N VAL A 37 7.83 4.41 -7.17
CA VAL A 37 9.08 5.06 -6.72
C VAL A 37 9.93 5.49 -7.91
N HIS A 38 10.01 4.69 -8.97
CA HIS A 38 10.72 5.07 -10.18
C HIS A 38 10.04 6.24 -10.91
N ALA A 39 8.72 6.17 -11.12
CA ALA A 39 7.94 7.20 -11.80
C ALA A 39 7.98 8.56 -11.07
N CYS A 40 7.95 8.54 -9.73
CA CYS A 40 8.01 9.77 -8.93
C CYS A 40 9.44 10.30 -8.73
N GLY A 41 10.49 9.64 -9.24
CA GLY A 41 11.88 10.05 -9.00
C GLY A 41 12.37 9.80 -7.56
N GLY A 42 11.77 8.82 -6.87
CA GLY A 42 12.14 8.41 -5.51
C GLY A 42 10.98 8.51 -4.52
N THR A 43 11.22 8.04 -3.29
CA THR A 43 10.21 8.04 -2.22
C THR A 43 9.76 9.43 -1.81
N ARG A 44 10.65 10.43 -1.85
CA ARG A 44 10.28 11.84 -1.61
C ARG A 44 9.32 12.37 -2.67
N GLY A 45 9.49 11.95 -3.92
CA GLY A 45 8.56 12.29 -4.99
C GLY A 45 7.18 11.71 -4.73
N CYS A 46 7.09 10.44 -4.30
CA CYS A 46 5.81 9.84 -3.94
C CYS A 46 5.12 10.61 -2.79
N VAL A 47 5.90 11.04 -1.79
CA VAL A 47 5.38 11.86 -0.67
C VAL A 47 4.92 13.23 -1.16
N ALA A 48 5.63 13.85 -2.10
CA ALA A 48 5.23 15.12 -2.70
C ALA A 48 3.93 14.98 -3.51
N THR A 49 3.82 13.96 -4.37
CA THR A 49 2.59 13.65 -5.11
C THR A 49 1.40 13.43 -4.17
N MET A 50 1.62 12.69 -3.08
CA MET A 50 0.62 12.51 -2.03
C MET A 50 0.23 13.85 -1.40
N ALA A 51 1.19 14.68 -1.01
CA ALA A 51 0.93 15.98 -0.41
C ALA A 51 0.13 16.91 -1.36
N THR A 52 0.47 16.94 -2.64
CA THR A 52 -0.27 17.68 -3.67
C THR A 52 -1.72 17.20 -3.75
N ALA A 53 -1.95 15.88 -3.84
CA ALA A 53 -3.30 15.32 -3.90
C ALA A 53 -4.16 15.65 -2.67
N TYR A 54 -3.55 15.75 -1.48
CA TYR A 54 -4.25 16.21 -0.27
C TYR A 54 -4.55 17.71 -0.27
N GLY A 55 -3.76 18.53 -0.96
CA GLY A 55 -4.05 19.95 -1.17
C GLY A 55 -5.18 20.17 -2.18
N ASP A 56 -5.18 19.40 -3.26
CA ASP A 56 -6.12 19.58 -4.38
C ASP A 56 -7.48 18.91 -4.12
N SER A 57 -7.49 17.70 -3.55
CA SER A 57 -8.71 16.89 -3.40
C SER A 57 -8.61 15.94 -2.18
N PRO A 58 -8.62 16.48 -0.96
CA PRO A 58 -8.47 15.69 0.27
C PRO A 58 -9.52 14.58 0.42
N GLU A 59 -10.74 14.78 -0.08
CA GLU A 59 -11.86 13.84 -0.07
C GLU A 59 -11.58 12.56 -0.88
N THR A 60 -10.72 12.65 -1.89
CA THR A 60 -10.30 11.51 -2.73
C THR A 60 -8.97 10.94 -2.24
N ALA A 61 -8.07 11.80 -1.77
CA ALA A 61 -6.78 11.39 -1.22
C ALA A 61 -6.93 10.53 0.06
N ALA A 62 -7.82 10.91 0.98
CA ALA A 62 -7.97 10.20 2.24
C ALA A 62 -8.44 8.73 2.08
N PRO A 63 -9.50 8.42 1.30
CA PRO A 63 -9.87 7.03 1.00
C PRO A 63 -8.74 6.23 0.36
N ARG A 64 -7.98 6.84 -0.55
CA ARG A 64 -6.87 6.18 -1.24
C ARG A 64 -5.71 5.85 -0.30
N MET A 65 -5.37 6.75 0.63
CA MET A 65 -4.35 6.48 1.64
C MET A 65 -4.79 5.38 2.62
N ARG A 66 -6.06 5.40 3.06
CA ARG A 66 -6.60 4.33 3.92
C ARG A 66 -6.52 2.96 3.24
N TRP A 67 -6.86 2.89 1.95
CA TRP A 67 -6.71 1.68 1.16
C TRP A 67 -5.24 1.22 1.11
N ALA A 68 -4.30 2.12 0.81
CA ALA A 68 -2.88 1.77 0.72
C ALA A 68 -2.31 1.23 2.05
N LEU A 69 -2.69 1.83 3.18
CA LEU A 69 -2.33 1.36 4.51
C LEU A 69 -2.96 0.00 4.83
N GLY A 70 -4.22 -0.22 4.43
CA GLY A 70 -4.90 -1.50 4.59
C GLY A 70 -4.19 -2.63 3.85
N VAL A 71 -3.86 -2.43 2.57
CA VAL A 71 -3.13 -3.41 1.76
C VAL A 71 -1.80 -3.81 2.42
N LEU A 72 -1.01 -2.84 2.90
CA LEU A 72 0.28 -3.10 3.54
C LEU A 72 0.11 -3.82 4.89
N THR A 73 -0.90 -3.44 5.68
CA THR A 73 -1.20 -4.09 6.95
C THR A 73 -1.61 -5.55 6.75
N ASP A 74 -2.42 -5.83 5.71
CA ASP A 74 -2.81 -7.19 5.34
C ASP A 74 -1.62 -8.03 4.89
N GLN A 75 -0.62 -7.42 4.24
CA GLN A 75 0.60 -8.13 3.85
C GLN A 75 1.51 -8.43 5.06
N GLU A 76 1.49 -7.57 6.08
CA GLU A 76 2.26 -7.76 7.32
C GLU A 76 1.55 -8.63 8.37
N ALA A 77 0.27 -8.93 8.17
CA ALA A 77 -0.43 -9.88 9.01
C ALA A 77 0.29 -11.24 8.97
N PRO A 78 0.53 -11.89 10.13
CA PRO A 78 1.07 -13.24 10.14
C PRO A 78 0.16 -14.10 9.27
N ARG A 79 0.77 -14.81 8.30
CA ARG A 79 0.10 -15.75 7.40
C ARG A 79 -0.87 -16.56 8.26
N ARG A 80 -2.18 -16.25 8.23
CA ARG A 80 -3.18 -17.04 8.95
C ARG A 80 -3.04 -18.42 8.35
N LEU A 81 -2.45 -19.34 9.11
CA LEU A 81 -2.41 -20.73 8.75
C LEU A 81 -3.88 -21.10 8.55
N PRO A 82 -4.27 -21.67 7.40
CA PRO A 82 -5.64 -22.15 7.25
C PRO A 82 -5.90 -23.06 8.44
N ASP A 83 -7.01 -22.81 9.14
CA ASP A 83 -7.42 -23.61 10.29
C ASP A 83 -7.23 -25.07 9.91
N ARG A 84 -6.27 -25.73 10.57
CA ARG A 84 -6.04 -27.16 10.40
C ARG A 84 -7.30 -27.80 10.94
N GLU A 85 -8.21 -28.15 10.03
CA GLU A 85 -9.37 -28.98 10.35
C GLU A 85 -8.83 -30.21 11.11
N PRO A 86 -9.32 -30.49 12.34
CA PRO A 86 -8.92 -31.69 13.03
C PRO A 86 -9.44 -32.88 12.21
N ILE A 87 -8.52 -33.68 11.70
CA ILE A 87 -8.81 -34.96 11.06
C ILE A 87 -9.52 -35.80 12.13
N ALA A 88 -10.84 -35.93 12.02
CA ALA A 88 -11.61 -36.84 12.85
C ALA A 88 -11.16 -38.27 12.52
N ALA A 89 -10.69 -38.96 13.56
CA ALA A 89 -10.26 -40.35 13.54
C ALA A 89 -11.45 -41.32 13.57
#